data_AF-A0A4Y7SGL5-F1
#
_entry.id   AF-A0A4Y7SGL5-F1
#
_cell.length_a   1.000
_cell.length_b   1.000
_cell.length_c   1.000
_cell.angle_alpha   90.00
_cell.angle_beta   90.00
_cell.angle_gamma   90.00
#
_symmetry.space_group_name_H-M   'P 1'
#
loop_
_entity.id
_entity.type
_entity.pdbx_description
1 polymer ?
#
loop_
_entity_poly.entity_id
_entity_poly.type
_entity_poly.pdbx_seq_one_letter_code
_entity_poly.pdbx_strand_id
1 'polypeptide(L)'
;MSASTNEKKSMALNWDARANDEWIHTGDSIKDDSGITRYSFKVTNHGDQKRYTLRFTTEQEGNFKYEFKDSDGNKHTKKSTGSGDYVLDPFEAATEQIILNLQLV
;
A
#
# COMPACT_ATOMS: atom_id res chain seq x y z
N MET A 1 5.12 -33.41 0.40
CA MET A 1 4.05 -32.39 0.29
C MET A 1 4.52 -31.21 1.13
N SER A 2 5.12 -30.20 0.50
CA SER A 2 5.55 -29.01 1.24
C SER A 2 4.34 -28.10 1.38
N ALA A 3 3.87 -27.91 2.61
CA ALA A 3 2.93 -26.85 2.91
C ALA A 3 3.68 -25.53 2.71
N SER A 4 3.42 -24.84 1.60
CA SER A 4 3.86 -23.46 1.43
C SER A 4 3.09 -22.64 2.46
N THR A 5 3.72 -22.36 3.60
CA THR A 5 3.16 -21.46 4.60
C THR A 5 2.98 -20.10 3.94
N ASN A 6 1.74 -19.72 3.68
CA ASN A 6 1.41 -18.38 3.18
C ASN A 6 1.59 -17.40 4.34
N GLU A 7 2.83 -17.06 4.66
CA GLU A 7 3.16 -16.17 5.77
C GLU A 7 2.68 -14.75 5.45
N LYS A 8 1.69 -14.28 6.21
CA LYS A 8 1.26 -12.88 6.17
C LYS A 8 2.29 -12.04 6.90
N LYS A 9 3.02 -11.21 6.17
CA LYS A 9 3.94 -10.24 6.76
C LYS A 9 3.21 -8.91 6.95
N SER A 10 3.19 -8.40 8.18
CA SER A 10 2.55 -7.13 8.53
C SER A 10 3.62 -6.10 8.88
N MET A 11 3.54 -4.90 8.32
CA MET A 11 4.47 -3.80 8.58
C MET A 11 3.74 -2.47 8.66
N ALA A 12 4.13 -1.62 9.61
CA ALA A 12 3.65 -0.25 9.66
C ALA A 12 4.39 0.57 8.60
N LEU A 13 3.66 1.22 7.68
CA LEU A 13 4.28 1.97 6.60
C LEU A 13 4.67 3.40 7.02
N ASN A 14 3.89 4.02 7.92
CA ASN A 14 4.06 5.42 8.36
C ASN A 14 4.24 6.41 7.19
N TRP A 15 3.63 6.11 6.05
CA TRP A 15 3.73 6.94 4.85
C TRP A 15 2.98 8.26 5.02
N ASP A 16 3.62 9.35 4.63
CA ASP A 16 2.98 10.67 4.66
C ASP A 16 1.96 10.83 3.52
N ALA A 17 0.69 10.89 3.87
CA ALA A 17 -0.39 11.11 2.90
C ALA A 17 -0.49 12.56 2.43
N ARG A 18 0.25 13.50 3.02
CA ARG A 18 0.33 14.92 2.61
C ARG A 18 1.29 15.17 1.46
N ALA A 19 1.93 14.12 0.96
CA ALA A 19 2.79 14.17 -0.21
C ALA A 19 2.09 14.73 -1.47
N ASN A 20 0.75 14.87 -1.48
CA ASN A 20 -0.03 15.62 -2.48
C ASN A 20 0.42 15.35 -3.93
N ASP A 21 0.35 14.09 -4.34
CA ASP A 21 0.73 13.58 -5.66
C ASP A 21 2.25 13.48 -5.92
N GLU A 22 3.11 13.80 -4.95
CA GLU A 22 4.55 13.56 -4.99
C GLU A 22 4.87 12.07 -4.79
N TRP A 23 5.89 11.58 -5.50
CA TRP A 23 6.43 10.23 -5.34
C TRP A 23 7.55 10.24 -4.29
N ILE A 24 7.33 9.51 -3.19
CA ILE A 24 8.27 9.38 -2.09
C ILE A 24 8.87 7.97 -2.13
N HIS A 25 10.18 7.86 -1.96
CA HIS A 25 10.87 6.58 -1.85
C HIS A 25 10.53 5.93 -0.50
N THR A 26 10.25 4.63 -0.53
CA THR A 26 10.06 3.85 0.69
C THR A 26 11.39 3.65 1.41
N GLY A 27 11.35 3.42 2.72
CA GLY A 27 12.55 3.01 3.47
C GLY A 27 12.95 1.58 3.12
N ASP A 28 14.23 1.26 3.31
CA ASP A 28 14.84 -0.03 2.94
C ASP A 28 14.05 -1.23 3.48
N SER A 29 13.59 -1.19 4.74
CA SER A 29 12.81 -2.30 5.32
C SER A 29 11.48 -2.56 4.58
N ILE A 30 10.81 -1.51 4.11
CA ILE A 30 9.57 -1.66 3.34
C ILE A 30 9.90 -2.22 1.96
N LYS A 31 10.96 -1.70 1.33
CA LYS A 31 11.44 -2.21 0.03
C LYS A 31 11.82 -3.69 0.11
N ASP A 32 12.64 -4.08 1.07
CA ASP A 32 13.13 -5.45 1.21
C ASP A 32 11.98 -6.43 1.49
N ASP A 33 11.00 -6.01 2.27
CA ASP A 33 9.93 -6.89 2.73
C ASP A 33 8.74 -6.96 1.78
N SER A 34 8.48 -5.92 1.00
CA SER A 34 7.30 -5.82 0.12
C SER A 34 7.64 -5.63 -1.35
N GLY A 35 8.89 -5.31 -1.68
CA GLY A 35 9.32 -4.84 -2.98
C GLY A 35 8.76 -3.48 -3.39
N ILE A 36 7.98 -2.79 -2.54
CA ILE A 36 7.49 -1.46 -2.85
C ILE A 36 8.63 -0.46 -2.72
N THR A 37 8.96 0.26 -3.79
CA THR A 37 10.11 1.18 -3.87
C THR A 37 9.73 2.64 -3.72
N ARG A 38 8.51 2.99 -4.11
CA ARG A 38 7.98 4.35 -3.96
C ARG A 38 6.47 4.31 -3.81
N TYR A 39 5.94 5.34 -3.18
CA TYR A 39 4.51 5.54 -2.99
C TYR A 39 4.15 6.99 -3.26
N SER A 40 2.87 7.23 -3.50
CA SER A 40 2.31 8.57 -3.63
C SER A 40 0.85 8.57 -3.21
N PHE A 41 0.43 9.62 -2.51
CA PHE A 41 -0.96 9.86 -2.16
C PHE A 41 -1.51 11.04 -2.94
N LYS A 42 -2.62 10.82 -3.62
CA LYS A 42 -3.48 11.92 -4.06
C LYS A 42 -4.56 12.11 -3.02
N VAL A 43 -4.69 13.33 -2.51
CA VAL A 43 -5.73 13.71 -1.55
C VAL A 43 -6.72 14.64 -2.25
N THR A 44 -8.00 14.31 -2.19
CA THR A 44 -9.08 15.19 -2.64
C THR A 44 -10.05 15.45 -1.50
N ASN A 45 -10.43 16.71 -1.34
CA ASN A 45 -11.47 17.08 -0.37
C ASN A 45 -12.85 16.73 -0.97
N HIS A 46 -13.68 16.06 -0.18
CA HIS A 46 -15.03 15.64 -0.55
C HIS A 46 -16.00 16.04 0.57
N GLY A 47 -16.35 17.34 0.61
CA GLY A 47 -17.05 17.93 1.74
C GLY A 47 -16.15 18.01 2.97
N ASP A 48 -16.64 17.54 4.11
CA ASP A 48 -15.91 17.50 5.39
C ASP A 48 -14.94 16.31 5.50
N GLN A 49 -14.92 15.42 4.49
CA GLN A 49 -14.07 14.24 4.45
C GLN A 49 -12.94 14.39 3.42
N LYS A 50 -11.83 13.72 3.68
CA LYS A 50 -10.74 13.54 2.71
C LYS A 50 -10.86 12.17 2.05
N ARG A 51 -10.67 12.15 0.73
CA ARG A 51 -10.54 10.93 -0.06
C ARG A 51 -9.08 10.78 -0.51
N TYR A 52 -8.53 9.60 -0.28
CA TYR A 52 -7.15 9.25 -0.58
C TYR A 52 -7.10 8.27 -1.74
N THR A 53 -6.17 8.48 -2.66
CA THR A 53 -5.79 7.50 -3.66
C THR A 53 -4.34 7.14 -3.45
N LEU A 54 -4.08 5.92 -3.00
CA LEU A 54 -2.74 5.38 -2.88
C LEU A 54 -2.26 4.86 -4.24
N ARG A 55 -1.08 5.32 -4.64
CA ARG A 55 -0.30 4.79 -5.76
C ARG A 55 1.02 4.26 -5.21
N PHE A 56 1.50 3.14 -5.74
CA PHE A 56 2.78 2.58 -5.34
C PHE A 56 3.45 1.85 -6.50
N THR A 57 4.76 1.76 -6.46
CA THR A 57 5.57 1.00 -7.42
C THR A 57 6.20 -0.17 -6.71
N THR A 58 6.13 -1.35 -7.32
CA THR A 58 6.79 -2.56 -6.80
C THR A 58 7.79 -3.14 -7.81
N GLU A 59 8.91 -3.64 -7.30
CA GLU A 59 9.90 -4.44 -8.04
C GLU A 59 9.61 -5.95 -7.94
N GLN A 60 8.53 -6.37 -7.27
CA GLN A 60 8.16 -7.79 -7.17
C GLN A 60 7.76 -8.35 -8.54
N GLU A 61 8.51 -9.35 -8.99
CA GLU A 61 8.16 -10.17 -10.14
C GLU A 61 7.20 -11.29 -9.70
N GLY A 62 6.01 -11.36 -10.29
CA GLY A 62 4.99 -12.36 -9.98
C GLY A 62 3.70 -11.83 -9.34
N ASN A 63 2.85 -12.76 -8.91
CA ASN A 63 1.53 -12.44 -8.37
C ASN A 63 1.58 -12.25 -6.86
N PHE A 64 1.42 -11.00 -6.40
CA PHE A 64 1.35 -10.66 -4.99
C PHE A 64 0.02 -9.99 -4.67
N LYS A 65 -0.47 -10.18 -3.44
CA LYS A 65 -1.58 -9.42 -2.90
C LYS A 65 -1.10 -8.53 -1.77
N TYR A 66 -1.23 -7.23 -2.00
CA TYR A 66 -1.04 -6.19 -0.99
C TYR A 66 -2.39 -5.90 -0.33
N GLU A 67 -2.44 -5.89 0.99
CA GLU A 67 -3.59 -5.45 1.80
C GLU A 67 -3.14 -4.24 2.62
N PHE A 68 -3.66 -3.08 2.30
CA PHE A 68 -3.45 -1.83 3.03
C PHE A 68 -4.60 -1.65 4.00
N LYS A 69 -4.31 -1.35 5.26
CA LYS A 69 -5.31 -1.03 6.28
C LYS A 69 -5.21 0.46 6.58
N ASP A 70 -6.32 1.18 6.40
CA ASP A 70 -6.39 2.60 6.76
C ASP A 70 -6.51 2.80 8.28
N SER A 71 -6.55 4.07 8.69
CA SER A 71 -6.60 4.44 10.11
C SER A 71 -7.93 4.14 10.78
N ASP A 72 -9.01 4.02 10.02
CA ASP A 72 -10.32 3.57 10.52
C ASP A 72 -10.41 2.03 10.60
N GLY A 73 -9.38 1.36 10.07
CA GLY A 73 -9.21 -0.08 10.11
C GLY A 73 -9.83 -0.82 8.93
N ASN A 74 -10.32 -0.10 7.92
CA ASN A 74 -10.82 -0.73 6.69
C ASN A 74 -9.64 -1.25 5.85
N LYS A 75 -9.91 -2.32 5.11
CA LYS A 75 -8.92 -3.03 4.30
C LYS A 75 -9.12 -2.72 2.82
N HIS A 76 -8.02 -2.38 2.16
CA HIS A 76 -7.94 -2.07 0.74
C HIS A 76 -6.94 -3.01 0.09
N THR A 77 -7.34 -3.77 -0.92
CA THR A 77 -6.48 -4.81 -1.49
C THR A 77 -6.10 -4.54 -2.93
N LYS A 78 -4.84 -4.79 -3.29
CA LYS A 78 -4.35 -4.72 -4.67
C LYS A 78 -3.58 -5.98 -5.03
N LYS A 79 -3.92 -6.59 -6.16
CA LYS A 79 -3.14 -7.68 -6.76
C LYS A 79 -2.15 -7.07 -7.77
N SER A 80 -0.88 -7.46 -7.67
CA SER A 80 0.10 -7.24 -8.72
C SER A 80 0.24 -8.48 -9.59
N THR A 81 0.64 -8.28 -10.84
CA THR A 81 0.94 -9.37 -11.80
C THR A 81 2.41 -9.34 -12.26
N GLY A 82 3.20 -8.44 -11.70
CA GLY A 82 4.60 -8.18 -12.04
C GLY A 82 5.04 -6.83 -11.48
N SER A 83 6.27 -6.43 -11.81
CA SER A 83 6.79 -5.13 -11.42
C SER A 83 6.04 -3.99 -12.12
N GLY A 84 6.02 -2.82 -11.48
CA GLY A 84 5.42 -1.60 -12.03
C GLY A 84 4.56 -0.83 -11.05
N ASP A 85 3.78 0.10 -11.62
CA ASP A 85 2.96 1.05 -10.87
C ASP A 85 1.54 0.53 -10.69
N TYR A 86 1.02 0.64 -9.47
CA TYR A 86 -0.30 0.19 -9.09
C TYR A 86 -1.04 1.29 -8.35
N VAL A 87 -2.36 1.31 -8.53
CA VAL A 87 -3.27 2.29 -7.92
C VAL A 87 -4.40 1.56 -7.20
N LEU A 88 -4.67 1.97 -5.96
CA LEU A 88 -5.85 1.56 -5.22
C LEU A 88 -7.06 2.39 -5.62
N ASP A 89 -8.25 1.80 -5.49
CA ASP A 89 -9.48 2.58 -5.57
C ASP A 89 -9.49 3.66 -4.49
N PRO A 90 -10.02 4.87 -4.78
CA PRO A 90 -10.06 5.94 -3.79
C PRO A 90 -10.86 5.53 -2.54
N PHE A 91 -10.35 5.86 -1.36
CA PHE A 91 -10.99 5.53 -0.08
C PHE A 91 -11.04 6.74 0.86
N GLU A 92 -12.00 6.74 1.78
CA GLU A 92 -12.13 7.76 2.82
C GLU A 92 -11.44 7.26 4.09
N ALA A 93 -10.72 8.15 4.78
CA ALA A 93 -10.07 7.84 6.04
C ALA A 93 -10.03 9.06 6.97
N ALA A 94 -10.22 8.85 8.27
CA ALA A 94 -10.20 9.92 9.27
C ALA A 94 -8.78 10.48 9.51
N THR A 95 -7.74 9.62 9.43
CA THR A 95 -6.33 10.03 9.58
C THR A 95 -5.40 9.35 8.57
N GLU A 96 -4.15 9.79 8.53
CA GLU A 96 -3.16 9.46 7.49
C GLU A 96 -2.40 8.14 7.75
N GLN A 97 -2.66 7.44 8.86
CA GLN A 97 -1.93 6.20 9.18
C GLN A 97 -2.39 5.01 8.33
N ILE A 98 -1.42 4.29 7.74
CA ILE A 98 -1.65 3.10 6.92
C ILE A 98 -0.72 1.97 7.32
N ILE A 99 -1.27 0.76 7.47
CA ILE A 99 -0.55 -0.49 7.76
C ILE A 99 -0.60 -1.40 6.53
N LEU A 100 0.52 -2.01 6.14
CA LEU A 100 0.57 -2.98 5.04
C LEU A 100 0.63 -4.41 5.58
N ASN A 101 -0.24 -5.26 5.03
CA ASN A 101 -0.20 -6.71 5.15
C ASN A 101 0.10 -7.28 3.75
N LEU A 102 1.21 -7.99 3.60
CA LEU A 102 1.59 -8.65 2.36
C LEU A 102 1.23 -10.14 2.41
N GLN A 103 0.70 -10.67 1.31
CA GLN A 103 0.45 -12.09 1.15
C GLN A 103 0.79 -12.57 -0.28
N LEU A 104 1.54 -13.67 -0.40
CA LEU A 104 1.77 -14.38 -1.65
C LEU A 104 0.48 -15.12 -2.08
N VAL A 105 0.18 -15.16 -3.38
CA VAL A 105 -1.04 -15.79 -3.92
C VAL A 105 -0.72 -16.96 -4.82
#